data_AF-A0A0A7H6G7-F1
#
_entry.id   AF-A0A0A7H6G7-F1
#
_cell.length_a   1.000
_cell.length_b   1.000
_cell.length_c   1.000
_cell.angle_alpha   90.00
_cell.angle_beta   90.00
_cell.angle_gamma   90.00
#
_symmetry.space_group_name_H-M   'P 1'
#
loop_
_entity.id
_entity.type
_entity.pdbx_description
1 polymer ?
#
loop_
_entity_poly.entity_id
_entity_poly.type
_entity_poly.pdbx_seq_one_letter_code
_entity_poly.pdbx_strand_id
1 'polypeptide(L)'
;DLSSYEAINIRNEDFHRIKEIINDKALSGFNVTIPHKERIIPYLDEIDEQSKTVGAVNTVKILDGKWIGYNTDGIGYVTGLKQVYPDLEDAYTLILGAGGASKGLANELKKFVRPKLTVANRSMDRFESWQLEVNKISLQDADAALSEFDIIINTTPAGMNQNKEVIINLDNLDSHTLVSDIVYVPFKTPILE
;
A
#
# COMPACT_ATOMS: atom_id res chain seq x y z
N ASP A 1 22.73 15.86 16.71
CA ASP A 1 22.35 15.20 15.46
C ASP A 1 22.10 16.28 14.43
N LEU A 2 22.83 16.31 13.32
CA LEU A 2 22.80 17.39 12.31
C LEU A 2 21.91 17.06 11.10
N SER A 3 21.04 16.06 11.24
CA SER A 3 20.11 15.66 10.19
C SER A 3 18.99 16.70 10.03
N SER A 4 18.67 17.03 8.78
CA SER A 4 17.57 17.92 8.42
C SER A 4 16.66 17.24 7.40
N TYR A 5 15.36 17.52 7.47
CA TYR A 5 14.38 17.07 6.49
C TYR A 5 13.63 18.28 5.93
N GLU A 6 13.66 18.43 4.60
CA GLU A 6 13.07 19.56 3.88
C GLU A 6 12.04 19.02 2.87
N ALA A 7 10.90 19.71 2.76
CA ALA A 7 9.95 19.45 1.69
C ALA A 7 10.34 20.23 0.43
N ILE A 8 10.51 19.52 -0.69
CA ILE A 8 10.80 20.12 -2.00
C ILE A 8 9.61 19.87 -2.92
N ASN A 9 8.93 20.93 -3.34
CA ASN A 9 7.86 20.83 -4.31
C ASN A 9 8.43 20.83 -5.74
N ILE A 10 8.21 19.73 -6.48
CA ILE A 10 8.63 19.59 -7.87
C ILE A 10 7.38 19.41 -8.73
N ARG A 11 7.15 20.36 -9.64
CA ARG A 11 5.99 20.31 -10.55
C ARG A 11 6.16 19.19 -11.57
N ASN A 12 5.05 18.68 -12.07
CA ASN A 12 5.03 17.61 -13.09
C ASN A 12 5.86 17.96 -14.33
N GLU A 13 5.80 19.21 -14.78
CA GLU A 13 6.56 19.70 -15.93
C GLU A 13 8.07 19.74 -15.69
N ASP A 14 8.51 19.93 -14.44
CA ASP A 14 9.91 20.06 -14.06
C ASP A 14 10.54 18.73 -13.66
N PHE A 15 9.73 17.68 -13.47
CA PHE A 15 10.21 16.39 -12.93
C PHE A 15 11.31 15.75 -13.78
N HIS A 16 11.34 16.03 -15.09
CA HIS A 16 12.38 15.54 -15.97
C HIS A 16 13.81 16.01 -15.58
N ARG A 17 13.89 17.07 -14.77
CA ARG A 17 15.13 17.66 -14.25
C ARG A 17 15.44 17.23 -12.82
N ILE A 18 14.78 16.19 -12.30
CA ILE A 18 14.90 15.77 -10.89
C ILE A 18 16.36 15.57 -10.45
N LYS A 19 17.20 14.96 -11.29
CA LYS A 19 18.62 14.77 -11.00
C LYS A 19 19.34 16.11 -10.83
N GLU A 20 19.08 17.10 -11.70
CA GLU A 20 19.64 18.46 -11.59
C GLU A 20 19.16 19.16 -10.31
N ILE A 21 17.85 19.12 -10.04
CA ILE A 21 17.22 19.79 -8.89
C ILE A 21 17.80 19.28 -7.56
N ILE A 22 18.14 17.99 -7.51
CA ILE A 22 18.64 17.33 -6.29
C ILE A 22 20.18 17.35 -6.19
N ASN A 23 20.91 17.49 -7.31
CA ASN A 23 22.37 17.37 -7.37
C ASN A 23 23.09 18.31 -6.38
N ASP A 24 22.55 19.51 -6.18
CA ASP A 24 23.21 20.56 -5.41
C ASP A 24 22.96 20.47 -3.89
N LYS A 25 22.17 19.50 -3.43
CA LYS A 25 21.67 19.45 -2.04
C LYS A 25 22.44 18.52 -1.09
N ALA A 26 23.46 17.81 -1.57
CA ALA A 26 24.26 16.85 -0.78
C ALA A 26 23.39 15.92 0.10
N LEU A 27 22.32 15.35 -0.49
CA LEU A 27 21.35 14.52 0.24
C LEU A 27 21.86 13.10 0.47
N SER A 28 21.51 12.51 1.62
CA SER A 28 21.66 11.07 1.87
C SER A 28 20.51 10.24 1.28
N GLY A 29 19.41 10.88 0.91
CA GLY A 29 18.21 10.26 0.38
C GLY A 29 17.02 11.21 0.43
N PHE A 30 15.88 10.78 -0.10
CA PHE A 30 14.63 11.54 -0.10
C PHE A 30 13.42 10.62 -0.24
N ASN A 31 12.25 11.09 0.24
CA ASN A 31 11.00 10.43 -0.05
C ASN A 31 10.34 11.01 -1.31
N VAL A 32 9.53 10.18 -1.95
CA VAL A 32 8.75 10.52 -3.14
C VAL A 32 7.29 10.27 -2.84
N THR A 33 6.45 11.26 -3.12
CA THR A 33 5.00 11.17 -2.91
C THR A 33 4.24 11.51 -4.20
N ILE A 34 2.91 11.52 -4.12
CA ILE A 34 2.01 11.79 -5.24
C ILE A 34 2.42 13.11 -5.94
N PRO A 35 2.44 13.15 -7.28
CA PRO A 35 2.13 12.07 -8.25
C PRO A 35 3.37 11.34 -8.77
N HIS A 36 4.50 11.40 -8.06
CA HIS A 36 5.83 11.08 -8.61
C HIS A 36 6.35 9.68 -8.31
N LYS A 37 5.63 8.86 -7.52
CA LYS A 37 6.11 7.54 -7.09
C LYS A 37 6.41 6.59 -8.26
N GLU A 38 5.69 6.69 -9.37
CA GLU A 38 5.98 5.93 -10.59
C GLU A 38 7.00 6.65 -11.49
N ARG A 39 6.88 7.99 -11.57
CA ARG A 39 7.70 8.84 -12.44
C ARG A 39 9.17 8.82 -12.10
N ILE A 40 9.53 8.59 -10.84
CA ILE A 40 10.92 8.55 -10.39
C ILE A 40 11.68 7.34 -10.96
N ILE A 41 11.00 6.24 -11.27
CA ILE A 41 11.63 4.95 -11.59
C ILE A 41 12.69 5.04 -12.70
N PRO A 42 12.46 5.71 -13.85
CA PRO A 42 13.46 5.82 -14.91
C PRO A 42 14.72 6.61 -14.53
N TYR A 43 14.71 7.33 -13.41
CA TYR A 43 15.85 8.12 -12.91
C TYR A 43 16.66 7.36 -11.85
N LEU A 44 16.25 6.15 -11.47
CA LEU A 44 16.92 5.35 -10.46
C LEU A 44 17.97 4.45 -11.10
N ASP A 45 19.09 4.29 -10.40
CA ASP A 45 20.18 3.40 -10.82
C ASP A 45 19.83 1.94 -10.48
N GLU A 46 19.17 1.74 -9.33
CA GLU A 46 18.75 0.43 -8.83
C GLU A 46 17.37 0.54 -8.17
N ILE A 47 16.57 -0.53 -8.22
CA ILE A 47 15.28 -0.64 -7.52
C ILE A 47 15.14 -2.03 -6.91
N ASP A 48 14.57 -2.10 -5.71
CA ASP A 48 14.32 -3.38 -5.04
C ASP A 48 13.17 -4.17 -5.71
N GLU A 49 13.12 -5.48 -5.45
CA GLU A 49 12.12 -6.38 -6.04
C GLU A 49 10.68 -6.01 -5.64
N GLN A 50 10.50 -5.46 -4.44
CA GLN A 50 9.20 -4.97 -4.00
C GLN A 50 8.75 -3.78 -4.85
N SER A 51 9.59 -2.76 -5.04
CA SER A 51 9.26 -1.60 -5.88
C SER A 51 9.01 -1.98 -7.33
N LYS A 52 9.75 -2.97 -7.87
CA LYS A 52 9.46 -3.55 -9.21
C LYS A 52 8.06 -4.15 -9.28
N THR A 53 7.69 -4.92 -8.27
CA THR A 53 6.38 -5.59 -8.21
C THR A 53 5.22 -4.60 -8.10
N VAL A 54 5.40 -3.55 -7.29
CA VAL A 54 4.40 -2.49 -7.08
C VAL A 54 4.34 -1.53 -8.25
N GLY A 55 5.47 -1.31 -8.94
CA GLY A 55 5.61 -0.29 -9.98
C GLY A 55 5.74 1.12 -9.43
N ALA A 56 6.15 1.28 -8.16
CA ALA A 56 6.23 2.58 -7.49
C ALA A 56 7.35 2.61 -6.45
N VAL A 57 8.03 3.75 -6.31
CA VAL A 57 9.08 4.03 -5.33
C VAL A 57 8.66 5.24 -4.48
N ASN A 58 8.71 5.11 -3.16
CA ASN A 58 8.41 6.19 -2.22
C ASN A 58 9.64 6.67 -1.43
N THR A 59 10.77 5.97 -1.55
CA THR A 59 11.99 6.20 -0.79
C THR A 59 13.19 5.98 -1.69
N VAL A 60 14.08 6.96 -1.77
CA VAL A 60 15.33 6.88 -2.52
C VAL A 60 16.48 7.06 -1.55
N LYS A 61 17.40 6.09 -1.55
CA LYS A 61 18.67 6.17 -0.84
C LYS A 61 19.76 6.58 -1.82
N ILE A 62 20.60 7.53 -1.43
CA ILE A 62 21.77 7.91 -2.22
C ILE A 62 22.99 7.24 -1.58
N LEU A 63 23.64 6.35 -2.32
CA LEU A 63 24.83 5.63 -1.89
C LEU A 63 25.90 5.74 -2.97
N ASP A 64 27.04 6.35 -2.64
CA ASP A 64 28.16 6.56 -3.57
C ASP A 64 27.72 7.21 -4.90
N GLY A 65 26.78 8.17 -4.82
CA GLY A 65 26.19 8.86 -5.96
C GLY A 65 25.07 8.11 -6.70
N LYS A 66 24.85 6.83 -6.40
CA LYS A 66 23.76 6.04 -6.98
C LYS A 66 22.45 6.25 -6.24
N TRP A 67 21.36 6.32 -6.98
CA TRP A 67 19.99 6.43 -6.47
C TRP A 67 19.35 5.05 -6.45
N ILE A 68 19.13 4.51 -5.25
CA ILE A 68 18.54 3.20 -5.01
C ILE A 68 17.11 3.39 -4.51
N GLY A 69 16.13 2.89 -5.25
CA GLY A 69 14.71 3.01 -4.94
C GLY A 69 14.15 1.87 -4.09
N TYR A 70 13.30 2.25 -3.15
CA TYR A 70 12.56 1.38 -2.26
C TYR A 70 11.10 1.82 -2.15
N ASN A 71 10.24 0.89 -1.76
CA ASN A 71 8.86 1.15 -1.40
C ASN A 71 8.61 0.69 0.03
N THR A 72 8.52 1.65 0.95
CA THR A 72 8.34 1.38 2.38
C THR A 72 6.87 1.31 2.81
N ASP A 73 5.91 1.59 1.92
CA ASP A 73 4.48 1.63 2.28
C ASP A 73 4.00 0.25 2.78
N GLY A 74 4.37 -0.83 2.08
CA GLY A 74 3.98 -2.19 2.42
C GLY A 74 4.54 -2.65 3.77
N ILE A 75 5.86 -2.53 3.97
CA ILE A 75 6.51 -2.99 5.21
C ILE A 75 6.10 -2.12 6.40
N GLY A 76 5.91 -0.82 6.18
CA GLY A 76 5.39 0.10 7.19
C GLY A 76 4.00 -0.31 7.66
N TYR A 77 3.10 -0.64 6.73
CA TYR A 77 1.76 -1.12 7.06
C TYR A 77 1.81 -2.44 7.84
N VAL A 78 2.54 -3.45 7.38
CA VAL A 78 2.64 -4.75 8.08
C VAL A 78 3.22 -4.58 9.48
N THR A 79 4.23 -3.71 9.63
CA THR A 79 4.84 -3.41 10.93
C THR A 79 3.82 -2.80 11.89
N GLY A 80 3.01 -1.83 11.42
CA GLY A 80 1.92 -1.25 12.20
C GLY A 80 0.83 -2.28 12.55
N LEU A 81 0.44 -3.11 11.58
CA LEU A 81 -0.56 -4.16 11.78
C LEU A 81 -0.14 -5.14 12.88
N LYS A 82 1.13 -5.57 12.89
CA LYS A 82 1.67 -6.45 13.94
C LYS A 82 1.64 -5.85 15.35
N GLN A 83 1.65 -4.53 15.47
CA GLN A 83 1.57 -3.88 16.79
C GLN A 83 0.16 -3.94 17.38
N VAL A 84 -0.87 -3.97 16.51
CA VAL A 84 -2.28 -4.01 16.93
C VAL A 84 -2.89 -5.41 16.85
N TYR A 85 -2.30 -6.30 16.05
CA TYR A 85 -2.70 -7.69 15.90
C TYR A 85 -1.45 -8.60 16.03
N PRO A 86 -1.05 -8.99 17.25
CA PRO A 86 0.17 -9.76 17.50
C PRO A 86 0.18 -11.14 16.83
N ASP A 87 -0.98 -11.79 16.74
CA ASP A 87 -1.14 -13.14 16.17
C ASP A 87 -1.32 -13.14 14.64
N LEU A 88 -0.74 -12.14 13.96
CA LEU A 88 -0.89 -11.92 12.51
C LEU A 88 -0.52 -13.15 11.68
N GLU A 89 0.44 -13.96 12.15
CA GLU A 89 0.96 -15.10 11.40
C GLU A 89 -0.12 -16.13 11.05
N ASP A 90 -1.11 -16.34 11.92
CA ASP A 90 -2.17 -17.34 11.73
C ASP A 90 -3.51 -16.72 11.32
N ALA A 91 -3.56 -15.40 11.08
CA ALA A 91 -4.78 -14.67 10.79
C ALA A 91 -5.29 -14.85 9.35
N TYR A 92 -6.57 -15.15 9.19
CA TYR A 92 -7.30 -15.12 7.92
C TYR A 92 -7.58 -13.66 7.55
N THR A 93 -6.87 -13.17 6.53
CA THR A 93 -6.94 -11.76 6.14
C THR A 93 -7.62 -11.57 4.78
N LEU A 94 -8.59 -10.65 4.75
CA LEU A 94 -9.26 -10.14 3.56
C LEU A 94 -8.77 -8.74 3.21
N ILE A 95 -8.30 -8.55 1.98
CA ILE A 95 -7.98 -7.23 1.40
C ILE A 95 -9.08 -6.85 0.41
N LEU A 96 -9.65 -5.66 0.57
CA LEU A 96 -10.68 -5.10 -0.30
C LEU A 96 -10.04 -4.18 -1.34
N GLY A 97 -10.25 -4.49 -2.62
CA GLY A 97 -9.71 -3.77 -3.78
C GLY A 97 -8.57 -4.52 -4.47
N ALA A 98 -8.43 -4.31 -5.79
CA ALA A 98 -7.34 -4.88 -6.61
C ALA A 98 -6.46 -3.80 -7.29
N GLY A 99 -6.30 -2.64 -6.65
CA GLY A 99 -5.45 -1.54 -7.12
C GLY A 99 -3.96 -1.70 -6.77
N GLY A 100 -3.14 -0.69 -7.10
CA GLY A 100 -1.69 -0.71 -6.82
C GLY A 100 -1.34 -0.83 -5.34
N ALA A 101 -2.07 -0.11 -4.47
CA ALA A 101 -1.92 -0.21 -3.02
C ALA A 101 -2.23 -1.63 -2.51
N SER A 102 -3.35 -2.21 -2.96
CA SER A 102 -3.70 -3.61 -2.67
C SER A 102 -2.62 -4.59 -3.10
N LYS A 103 -2.15 -4.48 -4.34
CA LYS A 103 -1.11 -5.38 -4.87
C LYS A 103 0.18 -5.29 -4.07
N GLY A 104 0.62 -4.08 -3.72
CA GLY A 104 1.83 -3.87 -2.93
C GLY A 104 1.70 -4.35 -1.49
N LEU A 105 0.55 -4.11 -0.87
CA LEU A 105 0.26 -4.62 0.46
C LEU A 105 0.17 -6.14 0.46
N ALA A 106 -0.58 -6.75 -0.46
CA ALA A 106 -0.71 -8.19 -0.58
C ALA A 106 0.64 -8.88 -0.82
N ASN A 107 1.50 -8.29 -1.66
CA ASN A 107 2.85 -8.79 -1.91
C ASN A 107 3.74 -8.79 -0.66
N GLU A 108 3.55 -7.81 0.23
CA GLU A 108 4.31 -7.74 1.47
C GLU A 108 3.71 -8.62 2.56
N LEU A 109 2.41 -8.50 2.79
CA LEU A 109 1.69 -9.18 3.86
C LEU A 109 1.76 -10.71 3.73
N LYS A 110 1.74 -11.25 2.49
CA LYS A 110 1.85 -12.71 2.26
C LYS A 110 3.14 -13.34 2.77
N LYS A 111 4.16 -12.54 3.07
CA LYS A 111 5.44 -13.01 3.63
C LYS A 111 5.34 -13.26 5.14
N PHE A 112 4.28 -12.78 5.78
CA PHE A 112 4.13 -12.76 7.24
C PHE A 112 2.90 -13.52 7.74
N VAL A 113 2.06 -14.03 6.85
CA VAL A 113 0.90 -14.86 7.18
C VAL A 113 1.07 -16.27 6.62
N ARG A 114 0.62 -17.29 7.34
CA ARG A 114 0.56 -18.68 6.88
C ARG A 114 -0.71 -18.95 6.08
N PRO A 115 -1.92 -18.52 6.51
CA PRO A 115 -3.10 -18.64 5.68
C PRO A 115 -2.90 -17.89 4.36
N LYS A 116 -3.40 -18.47 3.28
CA LYS A 116 -3.35 -17.83 1.97
C LYS A 116 -4.24 -16.58 2.01
N LEU A 117 -3.64 -15.40 1.81
CA LEU A 117 -4.36 -14.13 1.77
C LEU A 117 -5.52 -14.17 0.78
N THR A 118 -6.63 -13.53 1.14
CA THR A 118 -7.78 -13.35 0.27
C THR A 118 -7.89 -11.91 -0.16
N VAL A 119 -8.09 -11.68 -1.46
CA VAL A 119 -8.31 -10.35 -2.03
C VAL A 119 -9.62 -10.34 -2.79
N ALA A 120 -10.47 -9.37 -2.47
CA ALA A 120 -11.78 -9.21 -3.09
C ALA A 120 -11.85 -7.94 -3.94
N ASN A 121 -12.51 -8.02 -5.09
CA ASN A 121 -12.70 -6.85 -5.95
C ASN A 121 -14.03 -6.94 -6.73
N ARG A 122 -14.56 -5.79 -7.18
CA ARG A 122 -15.76 -5.74 -8.04
C ARG A 122 -15.53 -6.38 -9.40
N SER A 123 -14.37 -6.11 -9.98
CA SER A 123 -14.02 -6.48 -11.35
C SER A 123 -12.89 -7.52 -11.30
N MET A 124 -13.23 -8.78 -11.56
CA MET A 124 -12.30 -9.91 -11.41
C MET A 124 -11.17 -9.90 -12.46
N ASP A 125 -11.39 -9.27 -13.61
CA ASP A 125 -10.41 -9.02 -14.68
C ASP A 125 -9.16 -8.27 -14.17
N ARG A 126 -9.29 -7.45 -13.10
CA ARG A 126 -8.15 -6.78 -12.46
C ARG A 126 -7.07 -7.76 -12.00
N PHE A 127 -7.45 -8.98 -11.64
CA PHE A 127 -6.53 -10.00 -11.17
C PHE A 127 -5.77 -10.74 -12.28
N GLU A 128 -6.08 -10.53 -13.56
CA GLU A 128 -5.36 -11.15 -14.68
C GLU A 128 -3.89 -10.72 -14.71
N SER A 129 -3.62 -9.47 -14.34
CA SER A 129 -2.25 -8.92 -14.22
C SER A 129 -1.52 -9.31 -12.94
N TRP A 130 -2.18 -10.03 -12.03
CA TRP A 130 -1.61 -10.40 -10.74
C TRP A 130 -0.89 -11.73 -10.81
N GLN A 131 0.44 -11.67 -10.75
CA GLN A 131 1.33 -12.83 -10.57
C GLN A 131 1.51 -13.21 -9.08
N LEU A 132 0.63 -12.70 -8.20
CA LEU A 132 0.65 -13.01 -6.77
C LEU A 132 -0.17 -14.26 -6.49
N GLU A 133 0.42 -15.20 -5.76
CA GLU A 133 -0.30 -16.33 -5.20
C GLU A 133 -1.09 -15.87 -3.95
N VAL A 134 -2.39 -15.61 -4.17
CA VAL A 134 -3.42 -15.23 -3.19
C VAL A 134 -4.77 -15.84 -3.64
N ASN A 135 -5.74 -15.95 -2.75
CA ASN A 135 -7.13 -16.22 -3.10
C ASN A 135 -7.73 -14.94 -3.70
N LYS A 136 -8.47 -15.09 -4.80
CA LYS A 136 -9.07 -13.99 -5.56
C LYS A 136 -10.57 -14.26 -5.62
N ILE A 137 -11.37 -13.39 -5.02
CA ILE A 137 -12.83 -13.57 -4.93
C ILE A 137 -13.57 -12.30 -5.36
N SER A 138 -14.86 -12.44 -5.69
CA SER A 138 -15.70 -11.27 -5.91
C SER A 138 -16.02 -10.58 -4.58
N LEU A 139 -16.41 -9.30 -4.61
CA LEU A 139 -16.93 -8.65 -3.40
C LEU A 139 -18.19 -9.35 -2.86
N GLN A 140 -19.00 -9.96 -3.73
CA GLN A 140 -20.20 -10.68 -3.30
C GLN A 140 -19.84 -11.94 -2.50
N ASP A 141 -18.84 -12.69 -2.95
CA ASP A 141 -18.36 -13.88 -2.22
C ASP A 141 -17.71 -13.47 -0.90
N ALA A 142 -17.01 -12.33 -0.86
CA ALA A 142 -16.42 -11.80 0.36
C ALA A 142 -17.49 -11.43 1.39
N ASP A 143 -18.56 -10.77 0.96
CA ASP A 143 -19.70 -10.37 1.80
C ASP A 143 -20.39 -11.59 2.44
N ALA A 144 -20.47 -12.70 1.69
CA ALA A 144 -21.05 -13.95 2.17
C ALA A 144 -20.16 -14.72 3.17
N ALA A 145 -18.87 -14.41 3.24
CA ALA A 145 -17.86 -15.13 4.02
C ALA A 145 -17.16 -14.25 5.08
N LEU A 146 -17.74 -13.10 5.44
CA LEU A 146 -17.10 -12.12 6.33
C LEU A 146 -16.66 -12.69 7.68
N SER A 147 -17.45 -13.61 8.26
CA SER A 147 -17.15 -14.27 9.53
C SER A 147 -15.95 -15.22 9.46
N GLU A 148 -15.39 -15.48 8.27
CA GLU A 148 -14.19 -16.31 8.12
C GLU A 148 -12.90 -15.49 8.26
N PHE A 149 -12.98 -14.16 8.37
CA PHE A 149 -11.82 -13.27 8.38
C PHE A 149 -11.58 -12.64 9.74
N ASP A 150 -10.37 -12.81 10.26
CA ASP A 150 -9.87 -12.17 11.46
C ASP A 150 -9.49 -10.70 11.21
N ILE A 151 -9.09 -10.38 9.97
CA ILE A 151 -8.63 -9.04 9.58
C ILE A 151 -9.24 -8.66 8.22
N ILE A 152 -9.87 -7.49 8.15
CA ILE A 152 -10.37 -6.89 6.92
C ILE A 152 -9.65 -5.57 6.66
N ILE A 153 -9.07 -5.43 5.47
CA ILE A 153 -8.27 -4.27 5.09
C ILE A 153 -8.88 -3.57 3.88
N ASN A 154 -9.38 -2.36 4.05
CA ASN A 154 -9.78 -1.51 2.93
C ASN A 154 -8.56 -0.90 2.25
N THR A 155 -8.42 -1.16 0.95
CA THR A 155 -7.41 -0.51 0.08
C THR A 155 -8.05 0.24 -1.10
N THR A 156 -9.37 0.37 -1.08
CA THR A 156 -10.13 1.10 -2.10
C THR A 156 -10.19 2.60 -1.76
N PRO A 157 -10.52 3.47 -2.72
CA PRO A 157 -10.79 4.89 -2.44
C PRO A 157 -12.18 5.13 -1.82
N ALA A 158 -12.94 4.08 -1.47
CA ALA A 158 -14.20 4.21 -0.74
C ALA A 158 -13.94 4.89 0.62
N GLY A 159 -14.82 5.79 1.03
CA GLY A 159 -14.62 6.59 2.24
C GLY A 159 -13.68 7.80 2.09
N MET A 160 -12.86 7.88 1.04
CA MET A 160 -11.86 8.96 0.89
C MET A 160 -12.51 10.31 0.56
N ASN A 161 -12.06 11.38 1.25
CA ASN A 161 -12.57 12.74 1.10
C ASN A 161 -14.11 12.84 1.32
N GLN A 162 -14.86 13.21 0.30
CA GLN A 162 -16.32 13.31 0.34
C GLN A 162 -17.01 12.03 -0.15
N ASN A 163 -16.25 10.99 -0.52
CA ASN A 163 -16.81 9.72 -0.95
C ASN A 163 -17.40 8.98 0.26
N LYS A 164 -18.73 8.81 0.29
CA LYS A 164 -19.44 8.08 1.35
C LYS A 164 -19.73 6.62 1.01
N GLU A 165 -19.10 6.11 -0.05
CA GLU A 165 -19.25 4.73 -0.46
C GLU A 165 -18.81 3.77 0.64
N VAL A 166 -19.66 2.77 0.90
CA VAL A 166 -19.36 1.62 1.74
C VAL A 166 -19.12 0.45 0.80
N ILE A 167 -17.90 -0.09 0.85
CA ILE A 167 -17.43 -1.11 -0.12
C ILE A 167 -18.04 -2.49 0.13
N ILE A 168 -18.40 -2.79 1.38
CA ILE A 168 -18.93 -4.08 1.85
C ILE A 168 -19.74 -3.84 3.13
N ASN A 169 -20.80 -4.62 3.38
CA ASN A 169 -21.60 -4.46 4.59
C ASN A 169 -20.96 -5.24 5.75
N LEU A 170 -20.69 -4.55 6.85
CA LEU A 170 -19.99 -5.07 8.00
C LEU A 170 -20.91 -5.63 9.11
N ASP A 171 -22.23 -5.68 8.89
CA ASP A 171 -23.23 -6.12 9.88
C ASP A 171 -23.01 -7.56 10.41
N ASN A 172 -22.41 -8.45 9.60
CA ASN A 172 -22.20 -9.86 9.95
C ASN A 172 -20.74 -10.17 10.39
N LEU A 173 -20.02 -9.16 10.86
CA LEU A 173 -18.68 -9.34 11.40
C LEU A 173 -18.69 -10.04 12.75
N ASP A 174 -17.70 -10.90 12.94
CA ASP A 174 -17.41 -11.40 14.27
C ASP A 174 -16.82 -10.28 15.13
N SER A 175 -17.20 -10.27 16.42
CA SER A 175 -16.81 -9.22 17.37
C SER A 175 -15.30 -9.07 17.60
N HIS A 176 -14.50 -10.04 17.16
CA HIS A 176 -13.04 -10.05 17.31
C HIS A 176 -12.30 -9.59 16.04
N THR A 177 -13.01 -9.40 14.92
CA THR A 177 -12.38 -9.04 13.65
C THR A 177 -11.82 -7.62 13.69
N LEU A 178 -10.57 -7.47 13.27
CA LEU A 178 -9.93 -6.18 13.08
C LEU A 178 -10.28 -5.60 11.71
N VAL A 179 -10.93 -4.43 11.70
CA VAL A 179 -11.12 -3.63 10.48
C VAL A 179 -10.05 -2.56 10.40
N SER A 180 -9.35 -2.51 9.28
CA SER A 180 -8.30 -1.54 8.99
C SER A 180 -8.57 -0.82 7.68
N ASP A 181 -8.27 0.47 7.62
CA ASP A 181 -8.42 1.29 6.43
C ASP A 181 -7.12 2.04 6.14
N ILE A 182 -6.63 1.97 4.90
CA ILE A 182 -5.45 2.75 4.48
C ILE A 182 -5.80 4.21 4.15
N VAL A 183 -7.10 4.53 4.04
CA VAL A 183 -7.58 5.91 3.91
C VAL A 183 -7.40 6.63 5.23
N TYR A 184 -6.62 7.71 5.21
CA TYR A 184 -6.35 8.54 6.39
C TYR A 184 -7.04 9.92 6.34
N VAL A 185 -7.70 10.27 5.22
CA VAL A 185 -8.53 11.47 5.08
C VAL A 185 -9.89 11.08 4.49
N PRO A 186 -10.98 11.17 5.26
CA PRO A 186 -11.06 11.59 6.67
C PRO A 186 -10.39 10.59 7.63
N PHE A 187 -10.14 11.02 8.87
CA PHE A 187 -9.54 10.16 9.91
C PHE A 187 -10.40 8.95 10.28
N LYS A 188 -11.74 9.10 10.19
CA LYS A 188 -12.71 8.02 10.37
C LYS A 188 -13.57 7.94 9.12
N THR A 189 -13.45 6.82 8.39
CA THR A 189 -14.23 6.52 7.18
C THR A 189 -15.49 5.74 7.53
N PRO A 190 -16.48 5.65 6.62
CA PRO A 190 -17.71 4.90 6.87
C PRO A 190 -17.50 3.41 7.22
N ILE A 191 -16.42 2.77 6.73
CA ILE A 191 -16.13 1.37 7.09
C ILE A 191 -15.60 1.22 8.52
N LEU A 192 -15.14 2.32 9.14
CA LEU A 192 -14.66 2.35 10.52
C LEU A 192 -15.73 2.89 11.50
N GLU A 193 -16.91 3.27 11.01
CA GLU A 193 -18.03 3.77 11.84
C GLU A 193 -18.80 2.65 12.53
#